data_AF-A0A9D6IHA9-F1
#
_entry.id   AF-A0A9D6IHA9-F1
#
_cell.length_a   1.000
_cell.length_b   1.000
_cell.length_c   1.000
_cell.angle_alpha   90.00
_cell.angle_beta   90.00
_cell.angle_gamma   90.00
#
_symmetry.space_group_name_H-M   'P 1'
#
loop_
_entity.id
_entity.type
_entity.pdbx_description
1 polymer ?
#
loop_
_entity_poly.entity_id
_entity_poly.type
_entity_poly.pdbx_seq_one_letter_code
_entity_poly.pdbx_strand_id
1 'polypeptide(L)'
;MHPRKRSPNPKPIPDEEALYEIAVRALARRARSTGELRQLLERRKAEKGDIEAVLVRLKEHGFLDDARYARSFVSSRIENDRQGARRVERDLAARRVHPELVQKTVRAAYDEVDERELLRDYLRRKVRLSKPPEKASAVASLYRRLLRAGFSSATIVKELQGLQQGLPRRTSSRGSNAAIDPEKWQEWVASLADLPEPEEME
;
A
#
# COMPACT_ATOMS: atom_id res chain seq x y z
N MET A 1 2.72 -38.42 -41.63
CA MET A 1 2.21 -37.05 -41.88
C MET A 1 1.31 -36.67 -40.70
N HIS A 2 1.84 -35.93 -39.71
CA HIS A 2 1.07 -35.61 -38.49
C HIS A 2 0.13 -34.41 -38.77
N PRO A 3 -1.18 -34.50 -38.47
CA PRO A 3 -2.08 -33.36 -38.66
C PRO A 3 -1.72 -32.25 -37.69
N ARG A 4 -1.43 -31.05 -38.22
CA ARG A 4 -1.21 -29.85 -37.41
C ARG A 4 -2.49 -29.54 -36.65
N LYS A 5 -2.42 -29.46 -35.31
CA LYS A 5 -3.51 -28.95 -34.46
C LYS A 5 -3.95 -27.59 -35.00
N ARG A 6 -5.23 -27.43 -35.34
CA ARG A 6 -5.82 -26.12 -35.66
C ARG A 6 -5.59 -25.21 -34.47
N SER A 7 -4.90 -24.09 -34.68
CA SER A 7 -4.81 -23.01 -33.69
C SER A 7 -6.23 -22.57 -33.30
N PRO A 8 -6.51 -22.30 -32.02
CA PRO A 8 -7.84 -21.87 -31.61
C PRO A 8 -8.17 -20.56 -32.34
N ASN A 9 -9.38 -20.50 -32.93
CA ASN A 9 -9.89 -19.31 -33.60
C ASN A 9 -9.78 -18.10 -32.64
N PRO A 10 -9.30 -16.92 -33.08
CA PRO A 10 -9.28 -15.75 -32.20
C PRO A 10 -10.68 -15.50 -31.65
N LYS A 11 -10.79 -15.33 -30.32
CA LYS A 11 -12.07 -15.03 -29.69
C LYS A 11 -12.65 -13.75 -30.32
N PRO A 12 -13.96 -13.73 -30.65
CA PRO A 12 -14.59 -12.54 -31.20
C PRO A 12 -14.42 -11.37 -30.23
N ILE A 13 -14.33 -10.16 -30.78
CA ILE A 13 -14.37 -8.93 -29.97
C ILE A 13 -15.74 -8.93 -29.27
N PRO A 14 -15.79 -8.82 -27.93
CA PRO A 14 -17.06 -8.83 -27.22
C PRO A 14 -17.90 -7.59 -27.56
N ASP A 15 -19.19 -7.77 -27.73
CA ASP A 15 -20.18 -6.69 -27.80
C ASP A 15 -20.51 -6.15 -26.39
N GLU A 16 -21.34 -5.10 -26.32
CA GLU A 16 -21.71 -4.44 -25.07
C GLU A 16 -22.25 -5.42 -24.00
N GLU A 17 -23.15 -6.33 -24.38
CA GLU A 17 -23.77 -7.27 -23.42
C GLU A 17 -22.74 -8.29 -22.91
N ALA A 18 -21.87 -8.81 -23.78
CA ALA A 18 -20.77 -9.67 -23.34
C ALA A 18 -19.78 -8.93 -22.43
N LEU A 19 -19.51 -7.63 -22.67
CA LEU A 19 -18.69 -6.80 -21.79
C LEU A 19 -19.37 -6.58 -20.43
N TYR A 20 -20.68 -6.36 -20.41
CA TYR A 20 -21.46 -6.23 -19.18
C TYR A 20 -21.37 -7.52 -18.34
N GLU A 21 -21.57 -8.70 -18.94
CA GLU A 21 -21.41 -9.98 -18.24
C GLU A 21 -19.99 -10.19 -17.70
N ILE A 22 -18.97 -9.85 -18.49
CA ILE A 22 -17.56 -9.92 -18.08
C ILE A 22 -17.34 -9.02 -16.86
N ALA A 23 -17.90 -7.80 -16.89
CA ALA A 23 -17.74 -6.82 -15.84
C ALA A 23 -18.44 -7.25 -14.54
N VAL A 24 -19.70 -7.69 -14.62
CA VAL A 24 -20.45 -8.23 -13.48
C VAL A 24 -19.71 -9.42 -12.87
N ARG A 25 -19.24 -10.37 -13.69
CA ARG A 25 -18.46 -11.51 -13.21
C ARG A 25 -17.14 -11.07 -12.56
N ALA A 26 -16.51 -10.01 -13.06
CA ALA A 26 -15.29 -9.46 -12.47
C ALA A 26 -15.54 -8.80 -11.10
N LEU A 27 -16.67 -8.11 -10.95
CA LEU A 27 -17.11 -7.47 -9.70
C LEU A 27 -17.57 -8.50 -8.65
N ALA A 28 -18.24 -9.57 -9.08
CA ALA A 28 -18.65 -10.67 -8.19
C ALA A 28 -17.45 -11.40 -7.55
N ARG A 29 -16.28 -11.41 -8.20
CA ARG A 29 -15.07 -12.04 -7.65
C ARG A 29 -14.35 -11.15 -6.63
N ARG A 30 -14.36 -9.83 -6.84
CA ARG A 30 -13.81 -8.83 -5.92
C ARG A 30 -14.28 -7.44 -6.29
N ALA A 31 -14.33 -6.56 -5.30
CA ALA A 31 -14.47 -5.13 -5.53
C ALA A 31 -13.36 -4.61 -6.45
N ARG A 32 -13.73 -3.70 -7.37
CA ARG A 32 -12.85 -3.03 -8.33
C ARG A 32 -13.24 -1.56 -8.41
N SER A 33 -12.26 -0.70 -8.69
CA SER A 33 -12.56 0.65 -9.13
C SER A 33 -13.08 0.64 -10.57
N THR A 34 -13.71 1.74 -10.97
CA THR A 34 -14.09 2.01 -12.36
C THR A 34 -12.86 1.96 -13.28
N GLY A 35 -11.72 2.50 -12.86
CA GLY A 35 -10.48 2.50 -13.63
C GLY A 35 -9.87 1.10 -13.83
N GLU A 36 -9.91 0.24 -12.81
CA GLU A 36 -9.50 -1.17 -12.95
C GLU A 36 -10.39 -1.93 -13.92
N LEU A 37 -11.71 -1.66 -13.86
CA LEU A 37 -12.68 -2.33 -14.70
C LEU A 37 -12.55 -1.90 -16.17
N ARG A 38 -12.40 -0.59 -16.42
CA ARG A 38 -12.07 -0.05 -17.74
C ARG A 38 -10.84 -0.72 -18.34
N GLN A 39 -9.74 -0.76 -17.59
CA GLN A 39 -8.51 -1.40 -18.06
C GLN A 39 -8.72 -2.89 -18.39
N LEU A 40 -9.56 -3.59 -17.61
CA LEU A 40 -9.88 -4.99 -17.85
C LEU A 40 -10.64 -5.17 -19.18
N LEU A 41 -11.59 -4.29 -19.49
CA LEU A 41 -12.39 -4.34 -20.71
C LEU A 41 -11.57 -3.91 -21.94
N GLU A 42 -10.73 -2.88 -21.83
CA GLU A 42 -9.82 -2.43 -22.90
C GLU A 42 -8.87 -3.55 -23.37
N ARG A 43 -8.40 -4.40 -22.44
CA ARG A 43 -7.56 -5.58 -22.78
C ARG A 43 -8.28 -6.61 -23.64
N ARG A 44 -9.61 -6.55 -23.76
CA ARG A 44 -10.40 -7.40 -24.67
C ARG A 44 -10.51 -6.86 -26.09
N LYS A 45 -9.85 -5.72 -26.38
CA LYS A 45 -9.90 -5.03 -27.67
C LYS A 45 -11.32 -4.61 -28.07
N ALA A 46 -12.17 -4.35 -27.08
CA ALA A 46 -13.51 -3.83 -27.28
C ALA A 46 -13.50 -2.35 -27.71
N GLU A 47 -14.60 -1.92 -28.30
CA GLU A 47 -14.81 -0.54 -28.73
C GLU A 47 -14.97 0.38 -27.52
N LYS A 48 -14.51 1.63 -27.63
CA LYS A 48 -14.55 2.56 -26.49
C LYS A 48 -15.97 2.94 -26.11
N GLY A 49 -16.87 3.10 -27.09
CA GLY A 49 -18.29 3.38 -26.87
C GLY A 49 -18.95 2.31 -26.00
N ASP A 50 -18.80 1.04 -26.36
CA ASP A 50 -19.34 -0.10 -25.60
C ASP A 50 -18.81 -0.15 -24.16
N ILE A 51 -17.51 0.12 -23.97
CA ILE A 51 -16.92 0.17 -22.62
C ILE A 51 -17.56 1.27 -21.79
N GLU A 52 -17.75 2.48 -22.33
CA GLU A 52 -18.42 3.57 -21.62
C GLU A 52 -19.86 3.23 -21.28
N ALA A 53 -20.62 2.68 -22.23
CA ALA A 53 -22.01 2.29 -22.03
C ALA A 53 -22.14 1.29 -20.86
N VAL A 54 -21.30 0.25 -20.84
CA VAL A 54 -21.24 -0.72 -19.74
C VAL A 54 -20.88 -0.04 -18.41
N LEU A 55 -19.88 0.83 -18.38
CA LEU A 55 -19.47 1.50 -17.13
C LEU A 55 -20.56 2.44 -16.59
N VAL A 56 -21.30 3.13 -17.46
CA VAL A 56 -22.46 3.96 -17.09
C VAL A 56 -23.56 3.08 -16.52
N ARG A 57 -23.97 2.03 -17.22
CA ARG A 57 -25.00 1.08 -16.77
C ARG A 57 -24.67 0.47 -15.39
N LEU A 58 -23.41 0.09 -15.17
CA LEU A 58 -22.96 -0.45 -13.88
C LEU A 58 -23.00 0.58 -12.74
N LYS A 59 -22.74 1.86 -13.03
CA LYS A 59 -22.87 2.95 -12.05
C LYS A 59 -24.33 3.22 -11.71
N GLU A 60 -25.20 3.26 -12.71
CA GLU A 60 -26.65 3.45 -12.53
C GLU A 60 -27.28 2.34 -11.69
N HIS A 61 -26.85 1.09 -11.89
CA HIS A 61 -27.26 -0.05 -11.06
C HIS A 61 -26.57 -0.10 -9.68
N GLY A 62 -25.69 0.85 -9.36
CA GLY A 62 -25.01 0.93 -8.06
C GLY A 62 -23.90 -0.10 -7.85
N PHE A 63 -23.49 -0.83 -8.89
CA PHE A 63 -22.39 -1.79 -8.83
C PHE A 63 -21.01 -1.12 -8.82
N LEU A 64 -20.91 0.11 -9.33
CA LEU A 64 -19.70 0.92 -9.29
C LEU A 64 -19.93 2.22 -8.50
N ASP A 65 -19.08 2.43 -7.51
CA ASP A 65 -19.01 3.66 -6.72
C ASP A 65 -17.56 3.81 -6.23
N ASP A 66 -16.75 4.59 -6.95
CA ASP A 66 -15.33 4.77 -6.64
C ASP A 66 -15.14 5.45 -5.28
N ALA A 67 -16.07 6.30 -4.85
CA ALA A 67 -16.00 6.98 -3.56
C ALA A 67 -16.22 5.99 -2.41
N ARG A 68 -17.23 5.12 -2.53
CA ARG A 68 -17.46 4.01 -1.59
C ARG A 68 -16.29 3.04 -1.59
N TYR A 69 -15.78 2.67 -2.77
CA TYR A 69 -14.62 1.81 -2.93
C TYR A 69 -13.40 2.38 -2.18
N ALA A 70 -13.07 3.66 -2.41
CA ALA A 70 -11.93 4.32 -1.79
C ALA A 70 -12.07 4.36 -0.26
N ARG A 71 -13.24 4.74 0.26
CA ARG A 71 -13.49 4.77 1.72
C ARG A 71 -13.29 3.39 2.36
N SER A 72 -13.94 2.36 1.81
CA SER A 72 -13.80 0.99 2.34
C SER A 72 -12.37 0.46 2.23
N PHE A 73 -11.67 0.82 1.14
CA PHE A 73 -10.27 0.44 0.97
C PHE A 73 -9.38 1.07 2.04
N VAL A 74 -9.50 2.39 2.27
CA VAL A 74 -8.70 3.10 3.28
C VAL A 74 -8.98 2.57 4.68
N SER A 75 -10.26 2.42 5.07
CA SER A 75 -10.66 1.85 6.37
C SER A 75 -10.00 0.49 6.60
N SER A 76 -10.07 -0.39 5.61
CA SER A 76 -9.45 -1.72 5.70
C SER A 76 -7.93 -1.67 5.85
N ARG A 77 -7.24 -0.73 5.18
CA ARG A 77 -5.78 -0.59 5.32
C ARG A 77 -5.35 -0.07 6.68
N ILE A 78 -6.14 0.81 7.29
CA ILE A 78 -5.91 1.28 8.66
C ILE A 78 -6.20 0.13 9.64
N GLU A 79 -7.42 -0.44 9.57
CA GLU A 79 -7.97 -1.39 10.55
C GLU A 79 -7.45 -2.83 10.46
N ASN A 80 -6.95 -3.27 9.30
CA ASN A 80 -6.41 -4.62 9.16
C ASN A 80 -4.90 -4.62 8.95
N ASP A 81 -4.39 -3.64 8.20
CA ASP A 81 -2.99 -3.63 7.78
C ASP A 81 -2.09 -2.67 8.54
N ARG A 82 -2.66 -1.68 9.24
CA ARG A 82 -1.91 -0.63 9.94
C ARG A 82 -0.93 0.09 9.00
N GLN A 83 -1.37 0.37 7.78
CA GLN A 83 -0.54 1.07 6.80
C GLN A 83 -0.62 2.58 6.99
N GLY A 84 0.47 3.29 6.72
CA GLY A 84 0.48 4.74 6.70
C GLY A 84 -0.12 5.30 5.41
N ALA A 85 -0.51 6.58 5.45
CA ALA A 85 -1.25 7.27 4.40
C ALA A 85 -0.62 7.14 3.01
N ARG A 86 0.69 7.37 2.89
CA ARG A 86 1.41 7.34 1.59
C ARG A 86 1.31 5.97 0.90
N ARG A 87 1.28 4.88 1.68
CA ARG A 87 1.12 3.54 1.10
C ARG A 87 -0.28 3.36 0.52
N VAL A 88 -1.29 3.83 1.24
CA VAL A 88 -2.69 3.72 0.84
C VAL A 88 -2.98 4.59 -0.40
N GLU A 89 -2.38 5.78 -0.49
CA GLU A 89 -2.44 6.63 -1.68
C GLU A 89 -1.88 5.92 -2.91
N ARG A 90 -0.66 5.39 -2.81
CA ARG A 90 -0.04 4.62 -3.90
C ARG A 90 -0.86 3.40 -4.29
N ASP A 91 -1.43 2.70 -3.31
CA ASP A 91 -2.26 1.52 -3.57
C ASP A 91 -3.58 1.88 -4.28
N LEU A 92 -4.20 3.02 -3.97
CA LEU A 92 -5.38 3.53 -4.67
C LEU A 92 -5.05 4.05 -6.07
N ALA A 93 -3.93 4.74 -6.23
CA ALA A 93 -3.43 5.19 -7.53
C ALA A 93 -3.12 4.01 -8.47
N ALA A 94 -2.48 2.95 -7.96
CA ALA A 94 -2.25 1.70 -8.69
C ALA A 94 -3.56 1.00 -9.10
N ARG A 95 -4.64 1.25 -8.35
CA ARG A 95 -6.02 0.82 -8.66
C ARG A 95 -6.76 1.83 -9.53
N ARG A 96 -6.10 2.84 -10.09
CA ARG A 96 -6.70 3.79 -11.05
C ARG A 96 -7.91 4.53 -10.48
N VAL A 97 -7.93 4.79 -9.17
CA VAL A 97 -8.92 5.69 -8.55
C VAL A 97 -8.51 7.13 -8.90
N HIS A 98 -9.49 7.99 -9.16
CA HIS A 98 -9.23 9.37 -9.57
C HIS A 98 -8.35 10.12 -8.54
N PRO A 99 -7.28 10.83 -8.95
CA PRO A 99 -6.31 11.43 -8.03
C PRO A 99 -6.94 12.34 -6.97
N GLU A 100 -7.89 13.19 -7.36
CA GLU A 100 -8.60 14.08 -6.42
C GLU A 100 -9.39 13.30 -5.36
N LEU A 101 -10.00 12.17 -5.77
CA LEU A 101 -10.74 11.32 -4.85
C LEU A 101 -9.80 10.58 -3.90
N VAL A 102 -8.62 10.18 -4.37
CA VAL A 102 -7.57 9.59 -3.51
C VAL A 102 -7.14 10.59 -2.45
N GLN A 103 -6.73 11.79 -2.86
CA GLN A 103 -6.29 12.84 -1.93
C GLN A 103 -7.37 13.18 -0.91
N LYS A 104 -8.60 13.42 -1.37
CA LYS A 104 -9.73 13.74 -0.49
C LYS A 104 -10.02 12.63 0.51
N THR A 105 -10.05 11.38 0.04
CA THR A 105 -10.44 10.23 0.89
C THR A 105 -9.35 9.90 1.90
N VAL A 106 -8.08 9.88 1.48
CA VAL A 106 -6.97 9.60 2.39
C VAL A 106 -6.83 10.71 3.42
N ARG A 107 -6.84 11.98 2.99
CA ARG A 107 -6.77 13.10 3.92
C ARG A 107 -7.87 13.02 4.98
N ALA A 108 -9.12 12.82 4.57
CA ALA A 108 -10.24 12.73 5.51
C ALA A 108 -10.12 11.55 6.48
N ALA A 109 -9.60 10.41 6.02
CA ALA A 109 -9.49 9.21 6.86
C ALA A 109 -8.30 9.24 7.83
N TYR A 110 -7.21 9.93 7.48
CA TYR A 110 -6.01 10.02 8.31
C TYR A 110 -5.94 11.28 9.18
N ASP A 111 -6.88 12.22 9.04
CA ASP A 111 -6.93 13.46 9.82
C ASP A 111 -7.02 13.18 11.34
N GLU A 112 -7.80 12.18 11.73
CA GLU A 112 -8.00 11.77 13.12
C GLU A 112 -7.11 10.60 13.55
N VAL A 113 -6.21 10.13 12.68
CA VAL A 113 -5.35 8.96 12.97
C VAL A 113 -4.02 9.43 13.54
N ASP A 114 -3.72 8.98 14.76
CA ASP A 114 -2.35 9.11 15.30
C ASP A 114 -1.41 8.18 14.52
N GLU A 115 -0.62 8.77 13.61
CA GLU A 115 0.35 8.05 12.79
C GLU A 115 1.36 7.26 13.63
N ARG A 116 1.75 7.79 14.80
CA ARG A 116 2.73 7.14 15.68
C ARG A 116 2.12 5.92 16.37
N GLU A 117 0.88 6.02 16.83
CA GLU A 117 0.16 4.86 17.37
C GLU A 117 -0.02 3.78 16.30
N LEU A 118 -0.42 4.18 15.10
CA LEU A 118 -0.57 3.27 13.96
C LEU A 118 0.74 2.56 13.62
N LEU A 119 1.86 3.28 13.62
CA LEU A 119 3.20 2.74 13.40
C LEU A 119 3.57 1.72 14.47
N ARG A 120 3.32 2.01 15.75
CA ARG A 120 3.55 1.06 16.85
C ARG A 120 2.74 -0.21 16.69
N ASP A 121 1.47 -0.07 16.30
CA ASP A 121 0.60 -1.20 16.01
C ASP A 121 1.12 -2.05 14.83
N TYR A 122 1.61 -1.41 13.78
CA TYR A 122 2.26 -2.08 12.65
C TYR A 122 3.53 -2.83 13.09
N LEU A 123 4.38 -2.21 13.91
CA LEU A 123 5.57 -2.85 14.48
C LEU A 123 5.22 -4.09 15.29
N ARG A 124 4.19 -4.01 16.14
CA ARG A 124 3.73 -5.15 16.95
C ARG A 124 3.13 -6.27 16.11
N ARG A 125 2.20 -5.95 15.20
CA ARG A 125 1.38 -6.97 14.52
C ARG A 125 2.00 -7.49 13.23
N LYS A 126 2.59 -6.61 12.42
CA LYS A 126 3.08 -6.93 11.06
C LYS A 126 4.58 -7.16 11.02
N VAL A 127 5.36 -6.38 11.77
CA VAL A 127 6.80 -6.61 11.91
C VAL A 127 7.10 -7.66 12.98
N ARG A 128 6.26 -7.73 14.03
CA ARG A 128 6.49 -8.55 15.23
C ARG A 128 7.82 -8.22 15.89
N LEU A 129 8.12 -6.92 15.98
CA LEU A 129 9.34 -6.43 16.60
C LEU A 129 9.26 -6.64 18.11
N SER A 130 10.12 -7.50 18.65
CA SER A 130 10.18 -7.80 20.09
C SER A 130 11.32 -7.07 20.80
N LYS A 131 12.40 -6.76 20.09
CA LYS A 131 13.58 -6.05 20.61
C LYS A 131 14.08 -5.04 19.57
N PRO A 132 14.72 -3.93 20.00
CA PRO A 132 15.40 -3.03 19.07
C PRO A 132 16.47 -3.78 18.26
N PRO A 133 16.61 -3.46 16.95
CA PRO A 133 17.67 -4.05 16.12
C PRO A 133 19.07 -3.76 16.67
N GLU A 134 20.01 -4.69 16.57
CA GLU A 134 21.37 -4.54 17.15
C GLU A 134 22.42 -3.99 16.18
N LYS A 135 22.12 -3.96 14.88
CA LYS A 135 23.07 -3.58 13.81
C LYS A 135 22.51 -2.43 12.98
N ALA A 136 23.38 -1.51 12.55
CA ALA A 136 23.03 -0.40 11.66
C ALA A 136 22.25 -0.86 10.42
N SER A 137 22.70 -1.96 9.79
CA SER A 137 22.04 -2.53 8.61
C SER A 137 20.62 -3.01 8.88
N ALA A 138 20.34 -3.49 10.11
CA ALA A 138 19.01 -3.91 10.53
C ALA A 138 18.11 -2.71 10.82
N VAL A 139 18.64 -1.65 11.43
CA VAL A 139 17.91 -0.36 11.60
C VAL A 139 17.54 0.23 10.24
N ALA A 140 18.49 0.33 9.31
CA ALA A 140 18.24 0.83 7.96
C ALA A 140 17.23 -0.03 7.18
N SER A 141 17.25 -1.35 7.39
CA SER A 141 16.27 -2.26 6.78
C SER A 141 14.87 -2.08 7.37
N LEU A 142 14.78 -1.85 8.69
CA LEU A 142 13.52 -1.53 9.35
C LEU A 142 12.97 -0.18 8.88
N TYR A 143 13.82 0.84 8.80
CA TYR A 143 13.49 2.17 8.26
C TYR A 143 12.87 2.06 6.86
N ARG A 144 13.56 1.43 5.90
CA ARG A 144 13.04 1.18 4.54
C ARG A 144 11.73 0.39 4.52
N ARG A 145 11.56 -0.55 5.46
CA ARG A 145 10.31 -1.31 5.58
C ARG A 145 9.15 -0.41 6.02
N LEU A 146 9.38 0.50 6.96
CA LEU A 146 8.37 1.44 7.46
C LEU A 146 8.02 2.50 6.42
N LEU A 147 9.00 3.02 5.67
CA LEU A 147 8.76 3.90 4.53
C LEU A 147 7.88 3.24 3.46
N ARG A 148 8.18 1.98 3.11
CA ARG A 148 7.34 1.21 2.17
C ARG A 148 5.95 0.91 2.73
N ALA A 149 5.80 0.87 4.06
CA ALA A 149 4.51 0.74 4.73
C ALA A 149 3.72 2.06 4.79
N GLY A 150 4.33 3.19 4.38
CA GLY A 150 3.64 4.46 4.14
C GLY A 150 3.72 5.48 5.27
N PHE A 151 4.58 5.25 6.27
CA PHE A 151 4.79 6.19 7.37
C PHE A 151 5.76 7.31 6.97
N SER A 152 5.56 8.49 7.52
CA SER A 152 6.49 9.62 7.35
C SER A 152 7.86 9.33 7.97
N SER A 153 8.94 9.77 7.31
CA SER A 153 10.32 9.72 7.86
C SER A 153 10.38 10.31 9.27
N ALA A 154 9.77 11.48 9.47
CA ALA A 154 9.75 12.16 10.77
C ALA A 154 9.17 11.28 11.89
N THR A 155 8.03 10.61 11.66
CA THR A 155 7.42 9.71 12.65
C THR A 155 8.26 8.46 12.87
N ILE A 156 8.85 7.90 11.81
CA ILE A 156 9.73 6.74 11.91
C ILE A 156 10.97 7.07 12.75
N VAL A 157 11.67 8.16 12.44
CA VAL A 157 12.89 8.60 13.15
C VAL A 157 12.59 8.82 14.63
N LYS A 158 11.49 9.54 14.95
CA LYS A 158 11.05 9.74 16.34
C LYS A 158 10.78 8.42 17.07
N GLU A 159 10.18 7.43 16.40
CA GLU A 159 9.94 6.14 17.05
C GLU A 159 11.22 5.33 17.24
N LEU A 160 12.13 5.32 16.27
CA LEU A 160 13.44 4.66 16.40
C LEU A 160 14.30 5.29 17.49
N GLN A 161 14.27 6.61 17.66
CA GLN A 161 14.89 7.29 18.80
C GLN A 161 14.27 6.86 20.14
N GLY A 162 12.94 6.69 20.18
CA GLY A 162 12.24 6.20 21.37
C GLY A 162 12.64 4.77 21.78
N LEU A 163 12.86 3.88 20.81
CA LEU A 163 13.32 2.51 21.07
C LEU A 163 14.68 2.44 21.77
N GLN A 164 15.52 3.46 21.59
CA GLN A 164 16.81 3.55 22.28
C GLN A 164 16.66 3.71 23.79
N GLN A 165 15.63 4.43 24.24
CA GLN A 165 15.45 4.76 25.66
C GLN A 165 15.14 3.51 26.51
N GLY A 166 14.69 2.42 25.86
CA GLY A 166 14.48 1.11 26.49
C GLY A 166 15.70 0.17 26.45
N LEU A 167 16.83 0.59 25.87
CA LEU A 167 18.05 -0.22 25.85
C LEU A 167 18.74 -0.17 27.23
N PRO A 168 19.28 -1.30 27.74
CA PRO A 168 20.02 -1.30 28.99
C PRO A 168 21.22 -0.34 28.88
N ARG A 169 21.25 0.68 29.74
CA ARG A 169 22.40 1.60 29.84
C ARG A 169 23.61 0.78 30.29
N ARG A 170 24.78 1.03 29.67
CA ARG A 170 26.06 0.39 30.03
C ARG A 170 26.24 0.41 31.55
N THR A 171 26.05 -0.72 32.21
CA THR A 171 26.57 -0.92 33.56
C THR A 171 27.99 -1.44 33.39
N SER A 172 28.97 -0.60 33.70
CA SER A 172 30.38 -1.01 33.68
C SER A 172 30.59 -2.15 34.69
N SER A 173 30.91 -3.35 34.20
CA SER A 173 31.81 -4.33 34.85
C SER A 173 31.61 -5.69 34.19
N ARG A 174 32.70 -6.22 33.61
CA ARG A 174 32.95 -7.63 33.24
C ARG A 174 31.77 -8.43 32.69
N GLY A 175 31.78 -8.61 31.37
CA GLY A 175 31.00 -9.65 30.72
C GLY A 175 30.54 -9.18 29.36
N SER A 176 31.22 -9.65 28.33
CA SER A 176 30.90 -9.47 26.93
C SER A 176 29.47 -9.96 26.62
N ASN A 177 28.51 -9.05 26.70
CA ASN A 177 27.37 -9.04 25.79
C ASN A 177 27.16 -7.59 25.38
N ALA A 178 27.55 -7.26 24.16
CA ALA A 178 27.69 -5.90 23.67
C ALA A 178 26.33 -5.18 23.65
N ALA A 179 26.02 -4.45 24.73
CA ALA A 179 24.97 -3.45 24.70
C ALA A 179 25.29 -2.44 23.59
N ILE A 180 24.32 -2.17 22.71
CA ILE A 180 24.45 -1.18 21.63
C ILE A 180 24.87 0.15 22.24
N ASP A 181 25.91 0.76 21.71
CA ASP A 181 26.37 2.08 22.14
C ASP A 181 25.28 3.15 21.85
N PRO A 182 24.73 3.81 22.89
CA PRO A 182 23.70 4.83 22.72
C PRO A 182 24.10 5.99 21.78
N GLU A 183 25.36 6.42 21.80
CA GLU A 183 25.81 7.52 20.94
C GLU A 183 25.82 7.09 19.48
N LYS A 184 26.35 5.90 19.22
CA LYS A 184 26.37 5.29 17.88
C LYS A 184 24.96 5.05 17.32
N TRP A 185 24.00 4.68 18.18
CA TRP A 185 22.60 4.57 17.79
C TRP A 185 22.00 5.91 17.36
N GLN A 186 22.28 6.99 18.11
CA GLN A 186 21.81 8.33 17.77
C GLN A 186 22.38 8.78 16.41
N GLU A 187 23.67 8.58 16.18
CA GLU A 187 24.30 8.86 14.88
C GLU A 187 23.63 8.09 13.73
N TRP A 188 23.33 6.80 13.95
CA TRP A 188 22.64 5.99 12.94
C TRP A 188 21.25 6.53 12.65
N VAL A 189 20.45 6.82 13.67
CA VAL A 189 19.07 7.30 13.45
C VAL A 189 19.04 8.72 12.90
N ALA A 190 19.97 9.59 13.29
CA ALA A 190 20.14 10.92 12.72
C ALA A 190 20.46 10.84 11.22
N SER A 191 21.41 9.99 10.82
CA SER A 191 21.74 9.83 9.39
C SER A 191 20.61 9.25 8.54
N LEU A 192 19.59 8.62 9.15
CA LEU A 192 18.38 8.18 8.43
C LEU A 192 17.44 9.33 8.10
N ALA A 193 17.47 10.42 8.86
CA ALA A 193 16.64 11.60 8.60
C ALA A 193 17.08 12.34 7.32
N ASP A 194 18.37 12.21 6.97
CA ASP A 194 18.96 12.79 5.75
C ASP A 194 18.84 11.87 4.53
N LEU A 195 18.29 10.66 4.69
CA LEU A 195 18.07 9.77 3.55
C LEU A 195 16.88 10.24 2.72
N PRO A 196 17.02 10.32 1.38
CA PRO A 196 15.92 10.73 0.51
C PRO A 196 14.73 9.80 0.70
N GLU A 197 13.55 10.40 0.73
CA GLU A 197 12.30 9.65 0.77
C GLU A 197 12.21 8.79 -0.50
N PRO A 198 11.54 7.62 -0.47
CA PRO A 198 11.47 6.74 -1.65
C PRO A 198 10.86 7.41 -2.89
N GLU A 199 10.14 8.51 -2.70
CA GLU A 199 9.51 9.33 -3.76
C GLU A 199 10.49 10.29 -4.43
N GLU A 200 11.68 10.51 -3.86
CA GLU A 200 12.75 11.37 -4.39
C GLU A 200 13.83 10.57 -5.15
N MET A 201 13.74 9.24 -5.15
CA MET A 201 14.71 8.34 -5.80
C MET A 201 14.22 7.76 -7.14
N GLU A 202 13.24 8.41 -7.77
CA GLU A 202 12.69 8.03 -9.09
C GLU A 202 13.30 8.84 -10.23
#